data_AF-A0A381R5M5-F1
#
_entry.id   AF-A0A381R5M5-F1
#
_cell.length_a   1.000
_cell.length_b   1.000
_cell.length_c   1.000
_cell.angle_alpha   90.00
_cell.angle_beta   90.00
_cell.angle_gamma   90.00
#
_symmetry.space_group_name_H-M   'P 1'
#
loop_
_entity.id
_entity.type
_entity.pdbx_description
1 polymer ?
#
loop_
_entity_poly.entity_id
_entity_poly.type
_entity_poly.pdbx_seq_one_letter_code
_entity_poly.pdbx_strand_id
1 'polypeptide(L)'
;MDKQHLKRRYDVYWARVRVPDSVRGIIGKSELSKNLYTTDLAKANRKKHRVVAELMEVIEQAKRDLEGTLDKVSRVEKLREFALDFRRESDAAKNYVEEDLEDFFEEAIEAKVYELYGAKEASWAI
;
A
#
# COMPACT_ATOMS: atom_id res chain seq x y z
N MET A 1 22.31 -12.41 28.47
CA MET A 1 20.99 -12.65 27.82
C MET A 1 20.46 -11.35 27.28
N ASP A 2 20.08 -11.33 26.01
CA ASP A 2 19.52 -10.16 25.34
C ASP A 2 18.11 -9.84 25.86
N LYS A 3 17.81 -8.56 26.12
CA LYS A 3 16.49 -8.07 26.53
C LYS A 3 15.85 -7.18 25.46
N GLN A 4 16.52 -6.99 24.32
CA GLN A 4 15.99 -6.26 23.18
C GLN A 4 14.65 -6.89 22.76
N HIS A 5 13.66 -6.07 22.44
CA HIS A 5 12.28 -6.49 22.14
C HIS A 5 11.51 -7.17 23.28
N LEU A 6 12.04 -7.28 24.50
CA LEU A 6 11.30 -7.78 25.66
C LEU A 6 10.85 -6.63 26.56
N LYS A 7 9.60 -6.70 27.00
CA LYS A 7 9.02 -5.82 28.03
C LYS A 7 8.41 -6.68 29.12
N ARG A 8 8.71 -6.40 30.38
CA ARG A 8 8.07 -7.08 31.52
C ARG A 8 6.85 -6.30 31.96
N ARG A 9 5.69 -6.96 32.10
CA ARG A 9 4.46 -6.40 32.69
C ARG A 9 3.83 -7.45 33.59
N TYR A 10 3.51 -7.09 34.84
CA TYR A 10 2.88 -7.98 35.83
C TYR A 10 3.59 -9.35 35.91
N ASP A 11 4.92 -9.30 36.01
CA ASP A 11 5.85 -10.44 36.01
C ASP A 11 5.91 -11.32 34.75
N VAL A 12 5.08 -11.04 33.75
CA VAL A 12 5.08 -11.76 32.47
C VAL A 12 5.90 -11.00 31.41
N TYR A 13 6.63 -11.73 30.57
CA TYR A 13 7.35 -11.19 29.43
C TYR A 13 6.46 -10.99 28.20
N TRP A 14 6.65 -9.86 27.53
CA TRP A 14 5.99 -9.47 26.29
C TRP A 14 7.04 -9.20 25.23
N ALA A 15 6.80 -9.64 23.99
CA ALA A 15 7.56 -9.19 22.83
C ALA A 15 7.02 -7.84 22.34
N ARG A 16 7.90 -6.92 21.97
CA ARG A 16 7.58 -5.56 21.55
C ARG A 16 8.37 -5.15 20.31
N VAL A 17 7.66 -4.60 19.33
CA VAL A 17 8.22 -3.99 18.12
C VAL A 17 7.64 -2.59 17.94
N ARG A 18 8.48 -1.61 17.61
CA ARG A 18 8.05 -0.25 17.31
C ARG A 18 7.45 -0.21 15.91
N VAL A 19 6.32 0.47 15.76
CA VAL A 19 5.68 0.67 14.45
C VAL A 19 6.27 1.92 13.78
N PRO A 20 6.77 1.81 12.53
CA PRO A 20 7.23 2.96 11.75
C PRO A 20 6.11 3.98 11.53
N ASP A 21 6.46 5.27 11.59
CA ASP A 21 5.49 6.38 11.53
C ASP A 21 4.67 6.36 10.24
N SER A 22 5.26 5.90 9.13
CA SER A 22 4.62 5.75 7.83
C SER A 22 3.39 4.83 7.84
N VAL A 23 3.41 3.76 8.64
CA VAL A 23 2.30 2.77 8.69
C VAL A 23 1.44 2.92 9.94
N ARG A 24 1.70 3.90 10.81
CA ARG A 24 0.87 4.16 12.00
C ARG A 24 -0.55 4.55 11.64
N GLY A 25 -0.75 5.24 10.51
CA GLY A 25 -2.09 5.59 10.02
C GLY A 25 -2.94 4.36 9.69
N ILE A 26 -2.31 3.28 9.23
CA ILE A 26 -2.98 2.01 8.89
C ILE A 26 -3.15 1.12 10.13
N ILE A 27 -2.07 0.95 10.91
CA ILE A 27 -2.06 0.04 12.06
C ILE A 27 -2.80 0.64 13.27
N GLY A 28 -2.87 1.97 13.38
CA GLY A 28 -3.53 2.68 14.48
C GLY A 28 -2.78 2.64 15.82
N LYS A 29 -1.56 2.09 15.86
CA LYS A 29 -0.74 1.93 17.08
C LYS A 29 0.70 2.35 16.83
N SER A 30 1.35 2.90 17.86
CA SER A 30 2.77 3.27 17.84
C SER A 30 3.73 2.11 18.15
N GLU A 31 3.25 1.09 18.87
CA GLU A 31 3.99 -0.12 19.20
C GLU A 31 3.07 -1.34 19.07
N LEU A 32 3.60 -2.42 18.51
CA LEU A 32 2.98 -3.75 18.60
C LEU A 32 3.61 -4.52 19.74
N SER A 33 2.76 -5.13 20.56
CA SER A 33 3.23 -5.99 21.65
C SER A 33 2.37 -7.22 21.79
N LYS A 34 3.00 -8.37 22.07
CA LYS A 34 2.33 -9.66 22.24
C LYS A 34 2.87 -10.35 23.48
N ASN A 35 1.96 -10.87 24.30
CA ASN A 35 2.28 -11.57 25.52
C ASN A 35 2.97 -12.91 25.20
N LEU A 36 4.10 -13.23 25.87
CA LEU A 36 4.83 -14.50 25.72
C LEU A 36 4.37 -15.58 26.72
N TYR A 37 3.46 -15.21 27.63
CA TYR A 37 2.85 -16.04 28.66
C TYR A 37 3.89 -16.81 29.47
N THR A 38 4.96 -16.14 29.84
CA THR A 38 6.04 -16.73 30.64
C THR A 38 6.70 -15.69 31.51
N THR A 39 7.06 -16.10 32.73
CA THR A 39 7.86 -15.33 33.70
C THR A 39 9.34 -15.70 33.63
N ASP A 40 9.70 -16.73 32.86
CA ASP A 40 11.07 -17.23 32.67
C ASP A 40 11.74 -16.52 31.48
N LEU A 41 12.88 -15.86 31.75
CA LEU A 41 13.63 -15.09 30.77
C LEU A 41 14.22 -15.96 29.63
N ALA A 42 14.64 -17.19 29.92
CA ALA A 42 15.19 -18.10 28.92
C ALA A 42 14.09 -18.62 27.99
N LYS A 43 12.91 -18.94 28.52
CA LYS A 43 11.73 -19.26 27.71
C LYS A 43 11.26 -18.06 26.90
N ALA A 44 11.25 -16.86 27.48
CA ALA A 44 10.90 -15.63 26.78
C ALA A 44 11.83 -15.37 25.58
N ASN A 45 13.15 -15.49 25.77
CA ASN A 45 14.12 -15.27 24.69
C ASN A 45 13.94 -16.26 23.52
N ARG A 46 13.69 -17.54 23.80
CA ARG A 46 13.38 -18.53 22.74
C ARG A 46 12.12 -18.16 21.95
N LYS A 47 11.04 -17.76 22.65
CA LYS A 47 9.76 -17.39 22.02
C LYS A 47 9.81 -16.04 21.30
N LYS A 48 10.63 -15.11 21.79
CA LYS A 48 10.72 -13.73 21.30
C LYS A 48 10.98 -13.66 19.81
N HIS A 49 11.95 -14.42 19.30
CA HIS A 49 12.34 -14.34 17.90
C HIS A 49 11.19 -14.64 16.94
N ARG A 50 10.43 -15.71 17.21
CA ARG A 50 9.24 -16.05 16.43
C ARG A 50 8.19 -14.94 16.48
N VAL A 51 7.89 -14.46 17.68
CA VAL A 51 6.86 -13.42 17.85
C VAL A 51 7.29 -12.08 17.25
N VAL A 52 8.56 -11.72 17.35
CA VAL A 52 9.09 -10.50 16.72
C VAL A 52 9.00 -10.61 15.20
N ALA A 53 9.31 -11.77 14.61
CA ALA A 53 9.13 -12.00 13.18
C ALA A 53 7.65 -11.83 12.76
N GLU A 54 6.70 -12.44 13.50
CA GLU A 54 5.26 -12.26 13.25
C GLU A 54 4.86 -10.76 13.31
N LEU A 55 5.35 -10.01 14.29
CA LEU A 55 5.05 -8.58 14.41
C LEU A 55 5.68 -7.74 13.29
N MET A 56 6.87 -8.13 12.80
CA MET A 56 7.50 -7.47 11.67
C MET A 56 6.78 -7.76 10.36
N GLU A 57 6.28 -8.98 10.16
CA GLU A 57 5.49 -9.36 8.99
C GLU A 57 4.20 -8.53 8.88
N VAL A 58 3.53 -8.26 10.01
CA VAL A 58 2.36 -7.36 10.04
C VAL A 58 2.73 -5.94 9.59
N ILE A 59 3.89 -5.43 10.01
CA ILE A 59 4.37 -4.11 9.61
C ILE A 59 4.71 -4.08 8.12
N GLU A 60 5.36 -5.13 7.61
CA GLU A 60 5.70 -5.29 6.19
C GLU A 60 4.47 -5.36 5.30
N GLN A 61 3.43 -6.10 5.72
CA GLN A 61 2.16 -6.14 5.00
C GLN A 61 1.50 -4.76 4.95
N ALA A 62 1.45 -4.04 6.07
CA ALA A 62 0.89 -2.69 6.12
C ALA A 62 1.66 -1.71 5.21
N LYS A 63 2.98 -1.88 5.05
CA LYS A 63 3.77 -1.09 4.08
C LYS A 63 3.37 -1.40 2.64
N ARG A 64 3.24 -2.69 2.29
CA ARG A 64 2.82 -3.11 0.95
C ARG A 64 1.42 -2.60 0.60
N ASP A 65 0.50 -2.61 1.56
CA ASP A 65 -0.86 -2.10 1.36
C ASP A 65 -0.85 -0.57 1.17
N LEU A 66 0.00 0.16 1.89
CA LEU A 66 0.19 1.60 1.71
C LEU A 66 0.74 1.91 0.31
N GLU A 67 1.78 1.21 -0.10
CA GLU A 67 2.44 1.41 -1.38
C GLU A 67 1.52 1.05 -2.56
N GLY A 68 0.82 -0.08 -2.48
CA GLY A 68 -0.17 -0.47 -3.48
C GLY A 68 -1.35 0.51 -3.58
N THR A 69 -1.74 1.14 -2.46
CA THR A 69 -2.77 2.18 -2.46
C THR A 69 -2.27 3.47 -3.12
N LEU A 70 -1.05 3.91 -2.77
CA LEU A 70 -0.43 5.10 -3.35
C LEU A 70 -0.21 4.98 -4.86
N ASP A 71 0.25 3.81 -5.31
CA ASP A 71 0.44 3.52 -6.73
C ASP A 71 -0.88 3.57 -7.51
N LYS A 72 -1.96 2.98 -6.97
CA LYS A 72 -3.29 3.05 -7.59
C LYS A 72 -3.82 4.48 -7.68
N VAL A 73 -3.72 5.26 -6.61
CA VAL A 73 -4.17 6.67 -6.62
C VAL A 73 -3.39 7.49 -7.66
N SER A 74 -2.07 7.31 -7.72
CA SER A 74 -1.20 7.96 -8.72
C SER A 74 -1.60 7.61 -10.17
N ARG A 75 -1.90 6.33 -10.46
CA ARG A 75 -2.34 5.92 -11.80
C ARG A 75 -3.70 6.51 -12.18
N VAL A 76 -4.66 6.54 -11.26
CA VAL A 76 -5.98 7.16 -11.50
C VAL A 76 -5.86 8.66 -11.74
N GLU A 77 -4.99 9.36 -11.00
CA GLU A 77 -4.76 10.80 -11.18
C GLU A 77 -4.14 11.11 -12.54
N LYS A 78 -3.13 10.34 -12.97
CA LYS A 78 -2.55 10.46 -14.32
C LYS A 78 -3.56 10.23 -15.43
N LEU A 79 -4.47 9.26 -15.25
CA LEU A 79 -5.53 9.01 -16.22
C LEU A 79 -6.53 10.18 -16.30
N ARG A 80 -6.86 10.79 -15.15
CA ARG A 80 -7.73 11.97 -15.09
C ARG A 80 -7.09 13.19 -15.77
N GLU A 81 -5.82 13.46 -15.50
CA GLU A 81 -5.09 14.56 -16.15
C GLU A 81 -5.08 14.37 -17.67
N PHE A 82 -4.74 13.16 -18.15
CA PHE A 82 -4.73 12.85 -19.58
C PHE A 82 -6.11 13.08 -20.24
N ALA A 83 -7.19 12.63 -19.61
CA ALA A 83 -8.55 12.82 -20.12
C ALA A 83 -9.03 14.29 -20.10
N LEU A 84 -8.45 15.13 -19.24
CA LEU A 84 -8.72 16.58 -19.21
C LEU A 84 -7.94 17.32 -20.30
N ASP A 85 -6.65 17.01 -20.45
CA ASP A 85 -5.79 17.61 -21.47
C ASP A 85 -6.30 17.28 -22.88
N PHE A 86 -6.66 16.02 -23.13
CA PHE A 86 -7.18 15.60 -24.41
C PHE A 86 -8.51 16.28 -24.77
N ARG A 87 -9.43 16.45 -23.80
CA ARG A 87 -10.66 17.23 -24.01
C ARG A 87 -10.37 18.68 -24.35
N ARG A 88 -9.41 19.30 -23.68
CA ARG A 88 -8.99 20.68 -23.95
C ARG A 88 -8.42 20.84 -25.36
N GLU A 89 -7.61 19.88 -25.81
CA GLU A 89 -7.02 19.88 -27.16
C GLU A 89 -8.09 19.65 -28.23
N SER A 90 -9.03 18.72 -28.01
CA SER A 90 -10.16 18.47 -28.91
C SER A 90 -11.10 19.68 -29.02
N ASP A 91 -11.45 20.31 -27.90
CA ASP A 91 -12.26 21.55 -27.87
C ASP A 91 -11.57 22.74 -28.57
N ALA A 92 -10.23 22.78 -28.55
CA ALA A 92 -9.45 23.76 -29.29
C ALA A 92 -9.36 23.44 -30.80
N ALA A 93 -9.54 22.17 -31.18
CA ALA A 93 -9.38 21.67 -32.54
C ALA A 93 -10.68 21.66 -33.38
N LYS A 94 -11.81 22.21 -32.87
CA LYS A 94 -13.18 22.32 -33.46
C LYS A 94 -13.29 22.50 -34.99
N ASN A 95 -12.88 21.51 -35.78
CA ASN A 95 -12.94 21.49 -37.24
C ASN A 95 -13.00 20.07 -37.83
N TYR A 96 -13.23 19.03 -37.01
CA TYR A 96 -13.43 17.65 -37.47
C TYR A 96 -14.81 17.13 -37.07
N VAL A 97 -15.36 16.26 -37.91
CA VAL A 97 -16.71 15.67 -37.80
C VAL A 97 -16.81 14.92 -36.46
N GLU A 98 -17.85 15.18 -35.67
CA GLU A 98 -18.01 14.69 -34.28
C GLU A 98 -17.83 13.16 -34.13
N GLU A 99 -18.17 12.37 -35.15
CA GLU A 99 -18.10 10.90 -35.15
C GLU A 99 -16.66 10.33 -35.14
N ASP A 100 -15.70 10.94 -35.86
CA ASP A 100 -14.30 10.45 -35.92
C ASP A 100 -13.49 10.79 -34.65
N LEU A 101 -14.00 11.70 -33.82
CA LEU A 101 -13.33 12.19 -32.62
C LEU A 101 -13.59 11.31 -31.39
N GLU A 102 -14.75 10.63 -31.32
CA GLU A 102 -15.10 9.75 -30.21
C GLU A 102 -14.28 8.45 -30.25
N ASP A 103 -14.18 7.80 -31.42
CA ASP A 103 -13.37 6.58 -31.61
C ASP A 103 -11.88 6.83 -31.31
N PHE A 104 -11.35 7.99 -31.72
CA PHE A 104 -9.97 8.40 -31.43
C PHE A 104 -9.74 8.68 -29.94
N PHE A 105 -10.76 9.21 -29.23
CA PHE A 105 -10.71 9.42 -27.80
C PHE A 105 -10.67 8.09 -27.04
N GLU A 106 -11.51 7.13 -27.45
CA GLU A 106 -11.57 5.80 -26.84
C GLU A 106 -10.23 5.06 -27.02
N GLU A 107 -9.68 5.03 -28.23
CA GLU A 107 -8.38 4.39 -28.51
C GLU A 107 -7.23 5.04 -27.71
N ALA A 108 -7.22 6.37 -27.58
CA ALA A 108 -6.21 7.08 -26.80
C ALA A 108 -6.30 6.80 -25.30
N ILE A 109 -7.51 6.71 -24.75
CA ILE A 109 -7.74 6.34 -23.34
C ILE A 109 -7.33 4.88 -23.11
N GLU A 110 -7.72 3.95 -23.99
CA GLU A 110 -7.34 2.54 -23.90
C GLU A 110 -5.82 2.34 -23.93
N ALA A 111 -5.13 3.01 -24.85
CA ALA A 111 -3.66 2.99 -24.91
C ALA A 111 -3.04 3.49 -23.61
N LYS A 112 -3.59 4.56 -23.02
CA LYS A 112 -3.09 5.11 -21.76
C LYS A 112 -3.37 4.21 -20.55
N VAL A 113 -4.54 3.57 -20.52
CA VAL A 113 -4.88 2.55 -19.52
C VAL A 113 -3.91 1.38 -19.62
N TYR A 114 -3.61 0.91 -20.84
CA TYR A 114 -2.65 -0.16 -21.07
C TYR A 114 -1.23 0.21 -20.63
N GLU A 115 -0.78 1.44 -20.88
CA GLU A 115 0.52 1.94 -20.41
C GLU A 115 0.62 1.99 -18.87
N LEU A 116 -0.45 2.44 -18.19
CA LEU A 116 -0.44 2.65 -16.74
C LEU A 116 -0.69 1.37 -15.93
N TYR A 117 -1.47 0.42 -16.45
CA TYR A 117 -1.87 -0.80 -15.74
C TYR A 117 -1.28 -2.08 -16.32
N GLY A 118 -0.79 -2.06 -17.56
CA GLY A 118 -0.25 -3.22 -18.27
C GLY A 118 -1.32 -4.24 -18.67
N ALA A 119 -0.93 -5.20 -19.53
CA ALA A 119 -1.83 -6.19 -20.15
C ALA A 119 -2.65 -7.07 -19.19
N LYS A 120 -2.21 -7.19 -17.93
CA LYS A 120 -2.80 -8.13 -16.96
C LYS A 120 -3.94 -7.54 -16.14
N GLU A 121 -4.06 -6.21 -16.07
CA GLU A 121 -5.09 -5.50 -15.29
C GLU A 121 -5.95 -4.54 -16.13
N ALA A 122 -5.56 -4.21 -17.37
CA ALA A 122 -6.34 -3.34 -18.26
C ALA A 122 -7.75 -3.86 -18.58
N SER A 123 -7.99 -5.17 -18.52
CA SER A 123 -9.29 -5.82 -18.80
C SER A 123 -10.42 -5.45 -17.83
N TRP A 124 -10.13 -4.85 -16.67
CA TRP A 124 -11.14 -4.46 -15.66
C TRP A 124 -11.33 -2.94 -15.53
N ALA A 125 -10.56 -2.16 -16.26
CA ALA A 125 -10.48 -0.70 -16.11
C ALA A 125 -11.25 0.09 -17.19
N ILE A 126 -11.89 -0.62 -18.13
CA ILE A 126 -12.75 -0.09 -19.20
C ILE A 126 -14.18 -0.54 -18.90
#